data_AF-A0A2T4UG84-F1
#
_entry.id   AF-A0A2T4UG84-F1
#
_cell.length_a   1.000
_cell.length_b   1.000
_cell.length_c   1.000
_cell.angle_alpha   90.00
_cell.angle_beta   90.00
_cell.angle_gamma   90.00
#
_symmetry.space_group_name_H-M   'P 1'
#
loop_
_entity.id
_entity.type
_entity.pdbx_description
1 polymer ?
#
loop_
_entity_poly.entity_id
_entity_poly.type
_entity_poly.pdbx_seq_one_letter_code
_entity_poly.pdbx_strand_id
1 'polypeptide(L)'
;MTGFLVGALTGNDSHATQVGRDAWARHGGLGPKVNHSCDPNCGVRLNDACAFDFVARRAIADCEEVTFDYAMRNFTIDHFPIACLCGARNCRGAVTGWKSLPADRKRAYGALVAPYLLAIDAERAG
;
A
#
# COMPACT_ATOMS: atom_id res chain seq x y z
N MET A 1 8.56 0.04 10.75
CA MET A 1 7.48 -0.19 11.73
C MET A 1 6.91 -1.58 11.47
N THR A 2 6.89 -2.44 12.48
CA THR A 2 6.35 -3.81 12.34
C THR A 2 4.83 -3.81 12.44
N GLY A 3 4.14 -4.47 11.51
CA GLY A 3 2.69 -4.57 11.50
C GLY A 3 2.16 -5.83 12.17
N PHE A 4 0.92 -5.77 12.64
CA PHE A 4 0.15 -6.93 13.10
C PHE A 4 -1.32 -6.77 12.73
N LEU A 5 -2.02 -7.91 12.63
CA LEU A 5 -3.45 -7.97 12.34
C LEU A 5 -4.26 -8.07 13.65
N VAL A 6 -5.46 -7.48 13.66
CA VAL A 6 -6.40 -7.53 14.79
C VAL A 6 -7.72 -8.25 14.44
N GLY A 7 -7.87 -8.70 13.20
CA GLY A 7 -9.03 -9.50 12.78
C GLY A 7 -9.08 -9.70 11.27
N ALA A 8 -9.53 -10.88 10.84
CA ALA A 8 -9.85 -11.14 9.43
C ALA A 8 -11.17 -10.47 9.05
N LEU A 9 -11.33 -10.15 7.76
CA LEU A 9 -12.54 -9.57 7.19
C LEU A 9 -13.08 -10.47 6.09
N THR A 10 -14.39 -10.49 5.94
CA THR A 10 -15.08 -11.24 4.88
C THR A 10 -15.13 -10.48 3.55
N GLY A 11 -14.67 -9.22 3.53
CA GLY A 11 -14.67 -8.38 2.34
C GLY A 11 -13.92 -7.06 2.51
N ASN A 12 -13.89 -6.28 1.45
CA ASN A 12 -13.27 -4.95 1.41
C ASN A 12 -14.17 -3.90 2.07
N ASP A 13 -13.56 -2.87 2.66
CA ASP A 13 -14.23 -1.67 3.18
C ASP A 13 -13.19 -0.53 3.35
N SER A 14 -13.61 0.64 3.87
CA SER A 14 -12.76 1.84 3.96
C SER A 14 -11.51 1.71 4.85
N HIS A 15 -11.45 0.71 5.73
CA HIS A 15 -10.31 0.43 6.60
C HIS A 15 -9.73 -0.97 6.36
N ALA A 16 -10.18 -1.66 5.31
CA ALA A 16 -9.71 -2.99 5.01
C ALA A 16 -8.30 -2.91 4.45
N THR A 17 -7.45 -3.82 4.92
CA THR A 17 -6.12 -4.04 4.38
C THR A 17 -6.18 -5.34 3.61
N GLN A 18 -5.99 -5.27 2.29
CA GLN A 18 -5.76 -6.48 1.52
C GLN A 18 -4.46 -7.14 1.99
N VAL A 19 -4.50 -8.44 2.32
CA VAL A 19 -3.35 -9.24 2.81
C VAL A 19 -3.07 -10.46 1.93
N GLY A 20 -3.92 -10.69 0.92
CA GLY A 20 -3.79 -11.73 -0.10
C GLY A 20 -4.62 -11.36 -1.33
N ARG A 21 -4.61 -12.22 -2.36
CA ARG A 21 -5.35 -11.96 -3.62
C ARG A 21 -6.82 -11.59 -3.38
N ASP A 22 -7.50 -12.36 -2.53
CA ASP A 22 -8.92 -12.19 -2.19
C ASP A 22 -9.12 -12.25 -0.67
N ALA A 23 -8.18 -11.69 0.09
CA ALA A 23 -8.19 -11.74 1.55
C ALA A 23 -7.94 -10.35 2.15
N TRP A 24 -8.75 -9.99 3.15
CA TRP A 24 -8.68 -8.71 3.84
C TRP A 24 -8.62 -8.91 5.35
N ALA A 25 -7.96 -7.97 6.02
CA ALA A 25 -7.85 -7.95 7.47
C ALA A 25 -7.80 -6.50 8.00
N ARG A 26 -7.96 -6.37 9.32
CA ARG A 26 -7.71 -5.14 10.07
C ARG A 26 -6.28 -5.15 10.58
N HIS A 27 -5.56 -4.07 10.32
CA HIS A 27 -4.29 -3.81 10.97
C HIS A 27 -4.48 -3.15 12.33
N GLY A 28 -3.64 -3.51 13.30
CA GLY A 28 -3.56 -2.85 14.59
C GLY A 28 -2.45 -1.79 14.67
N GLY A 29 -2.35 -1.16 15.84
CA GLY A 29 -1.30 -0.19 16.15
C GLY A 29 -1.34 1.05 15.26
N LEU A 30 -0.16 1.47 14.79
CA LEU A 30 -0.01 2.68 13.97
C LEU A 30 -0.19 2.43 12.46
N GLY A 31 -0.26 1.16 12.02
CA GLY A 31 -0.40 0.84 10.59
C GLY A 31 -1.60 1.52 9.91
N PRO A 32 -2.80 1.53 10.51
CA PRO A 32 -3.97 2.23 9.96
C PRO A 32 -3.86 3.77 9.97
N LYS A 33 -2.81 4.33 10.58
CA LYS A 33 -2.57 5.78 10.66
C LYS A 33 -1.58 6.29 9.61
N VAL A 34 -0.92 5.40 8.87
CA VAL A 34 0.04 5.79 7.83
C VAL A 34 -0.72 6.26 6.59
N ASN A 35 -0.50 7.51 6.19
CA ASN A 35 -1.21 8.13 5.08
C ASN A 35 -0.64 7.78 3.71
N HIS A 36 -1.45 8.06 2.69
CA HIS A 36 -1.06 7.94 1.30
C HIS A 36 -0.14 9.08 0.86
N SER A 37 0.93 8.75 0.13
CA SER A 37 1.63 9.68 -0.76
C SER A 37 1.90 9.06 -2.13
N CYS A 38 1.81 9.86 -3.19
CA CYS A 38 2.26 9.48 -4.53
C CYS A 38 3.79 9.52 -4.69
N ASP A 39 4.51 10.14 -3.76
CA ASP A 39 5.98 10.08 -3.62
C ASP A 39 6.35 9.66 -2.20
N PRO A 40 6.14 8.38 -1.85
CA PRO A 40 6.22 7.95 -0.47
C PRO A 40 7.67 7.72 -0.03
N ASN A 41 7.94 7.99 1.25
CA ASN A 41 9.21 7.67 1.90
C ASN A 41 9.29 6.24 2.45
N CYS A 42 8.16 5.53 2.54
CA CYS A 42 8.11 4.11 2.86
C CYS A 42 7.46 3.28 1.75
N GLY A 43 7.76 1.98 1.76
CA GLY A 43 6.95 0.95 1.12
C GLY A 43 6.55 -0.11 2.14
N VAL A 44 5.99 -1.21 1.67
CA VAL A 44 5.48 -2.28 2.53
C VAL A 44 6.13 -3.62 2.24
N ARG A 45 6.27 -4.45 3.27
CA ARG A 45 6.69 -5.84 3.14
C ARG A 45 5.77 -6.72 3.97
N LEU A 46 5.29 -7.81 3.38
CA LEU A 46 4.52 -8.80 4.11
C LEU A 46 5.46 -9.56 5.07
N ASN A 47 5.07 -9.67 6.33
CA ASN A 47 5.81 -10.38 7.37
C ASN A 47 5.22 -11.79 7.62
N ASP A 48 5.86 -12.57 8.48
CA ASP A 48 5.50 -13.97 8.75
C ASP A 48 4.10 -14.12 9.38
N ALA A 49 3.55 -13.05 9.94
CA ALA A 49 2.18 -13.01 10.48
C ALA A 49 1.14 -12.56 9.44
N CYS A 50 1.50 -12.54 8.15
CA CYS A 50 0.67 -12.04 7.05
C CYS A 50 0.22 -10.57 7.22
N ALA A 51 0.96 -9.78 8.02
CA ALA A 51 0.76 -8.35 8.17
C ALA A 51 1.82 -7.58 7.37
N PHE A 52 1.58 -6.30 7.12
CA PHE A 52 2.56 -5.41 6.52
C PHE A 52 3.44 -4.67 7.52
N ASP A 53 4.75 -4.84 7.36
CA ASP A 53 5.75 -3.93 7.88
C ASP A 53 5.92 -2.73 6.95
N PHE A 54 6.10 -1.55 7.53
CA PHE A 54 6.50 -0.35 6.79
C PHE A 54 8.02 -0.22 6.82
N VAL A 55 8.61 -0.17 5.62
CA VAL A 55 10.06 -0.15 5.40
C VAL A 55 10.44 1.14 4.69
N ALA A 56 11.42 1.85 5.23
CA ALA A 56 11.91 3.10 4.64
C ALA A 56 12.56 2.83 3.27
N ARG A 57 12.21 3.67 2.28
CA ARG A 57 12.79 3.66 0.92
C ARG A 57 14.01 4.57 0.80
N ARG A 58 14.14 5.49 1.74
CA ARG A 58 15.23 6.46 1.88
C ARG A 58 15.33 6.88 3.35
N ALA A 59 16.35 7.68 3.68
CA ALA A 59 16.38 8.35 4.97
C ALA A 59 15.12 9.23 5.16
N ILE A 60 14.58 9.21 6.37
CA ILE A 60 13.40 9.98 6.78
C ILE A 60 13.90 11.00 7.80
N ALA A 61 13.63 12.28 7.55
CA ALA A 61 14.07 13.34 8.45
C ALA A 61 13.20 13.41 9.71
N ASP A 62 13.73 14.04 10.75
CA ASP A 62 12.96 14.33 11.96
C ASP A 62 11.72 15.18 11.60
N CYS A 63 10.58 14.82 12.20
CA CYS A 63 9.27 15.42 11.94
C CYS A 63 8.74 15.24 10.50
N GLU A 64 9.40 14.46 9.64
CA GLU A 64 8.87 14.10 8.33
C GLU A 64 7.75 13.05 8.49
N GLU A 65 6.59 13.28 7.86
CA GLU A 65 5.47 12.33 7.90
C GLU A 65 5.85 11.02 7.21
N VAL A 66 5.63 9.90 7.89
CA VAL A 66 5.77 8.57 7.28
C VAL A 66 4.59 8.31 6.34
N THR A 67 4.87 8.05 5.07
CA THR A 67 3.84 7.83 4.04
C THR A 67 4.17 6.63 3.15
N PHE A 68 3.14 6.00 2.58
CA PHE A 68 3.28 4.94 1.58
C PHE A 68 2.27 5.11 0.43
N ASP A 69 2.49 4.47 -0.71
CA ASP A 69 1.43 4.41 -1.73
C ASP A 69 0.47 3.26 -1.40
N TYR A 70 -0.82 3.55 -1.22
CA TYR A 70 -1.83 2.52 -0.92
C TYR A 70 -1.92 1.46 -2.01
N ALA A 71 -1.53 1.79 -3.24
CA ALA A 71 -1.40 0.85 -4.35
C ALA A 71 -0.36 -0.25 -4.08
N MET A 72 0.65 -0.01 -3.24
CA MET A 72 1.65 -1.03 -2.89
C MET A 72 1.05 -2.22 -2.10
N ARG A 73 -0.20 -2.10 -1.68
CA ARG A 73 -0.91 -3.12 -0.91
C ARG A 73 -2.25 -3.51 -1.54
N ASN A 74 -2.99 -2.56 -2.09
CA ASN A 74 -4.35 -2.82 -2.54
C ASN A 74 -4.42 -2.89 -4.07
N PHE A 75 -5.01 -3.96 -4.60
CA PHE A 75 -5.18 -4.15 -6.02
C PHE A 75 -6.15 -3.13 -6.63
N THR A 76 -7.26 -2.89 -5.95
CA THR A 76 -8.22 -1.80 -6.17
C THR A 76 -8.41 -1.00 -4.88
N ILE A 77 -8.91 0.22 -5.00
CA ILE A 77 -9.31 1.05 -3.86
C ILE A 77 -10.74 1.50 -4.15
N ASP A 78 -11.69 0.86 -3.48
CA ASP A 78 -13.12 1.01 -3.77
C ASP A 78 -13.83 1.95 -2.77
N HIS A 79 -13.24 2.13 -1.59
CA HIS A 79 -13.85 2.82 -0.44
C HIS A 79 -12.98 3.97 0.10
N PHE A 80 -12.45 4.81 -0.80
CA PHE A 80 -11.64 5.98 -0.43
C PHE A 80 -11.96 7.17 -1.35
N PRO A 81 -11.89 8.43 -0.87
CA PRO A 81 -12.04 9.60 -1.73
C PRO A 81 -11.08 9.56 -2.91
N ILE A 82 -11.59 9.83 -4.11
CA ILE A 82 -10.78 9.74 -5.33
C ILE A 82 -9.69 10.81 -5.30
N ALA A 83 -10.00 12.04 -4.89
CA ALA A 83 -9.05 13.17 -4.93
C ALA A 83 -7.86 12.96 -3.96
N CYS A 84 -6.65 13.02 -4.50
CA CYS A 84 -5.41 12.89 -3.71
C CYS A 84 -4.93 14.25 -3.22
N LEU A 85 -4.67 14.35 -1.91
CA LEU A 85 -4.20 15.58 -1.24
C LEU A 85 -2.76 15.45 -0.70
N CYS A 86 -1.95 14.52 -1.22
CA CYS A 86 -0.63 14.23 -0.65
C CYS A 86 0.44 15.33 -0.83
N GLY A 87 0.19 16.35 -1.65
CA GLY A 87 1.13 17.47 -1.86
C GLY A 87 2.41 17.15 -2.64
N ALA A 88 2.62 15.90 -3.07
CA ALA A 88 3.80 15.52 -3.85
C ALA A 88 3.84 16.22 -5.22
N ARG A 89 5.04 16.65 -5.68
CA ARG A 89 5.22 17.30 -6.99
C ARG A 89 4.78 16.43 -8.17
N ASN A 90 4.89 15.11 -8.03
CA ASN A 90 4.50 14.11 -9.01
C ASN A 90 3.19 13.41 -8.60
N CYS A 91 2.30 14.12 -7.89
CA CYS A 91 0.99 13.60 -7.49
C CYS A 91 0.18 13.12 -8.71
N ARG A 92 -0.48 11.98 -8.57
CA ARG A 92 -1.34 11.39 -9.62
C ARG A 92 -2.72 12.06 -9.71
N GLY A 93 -3.03 13.01 -8.84
CA GLY A 93 -4.35 13.62 -8.69
C GLY A 93 -5.39 12.72 -8.02
N ALA A 94 -5.18 11.40 -8.00
CA ALA A 94 -6.10 10.46 -7.37
C ALA A 94 -5.40 9.33 -6.58
N VAL A 95 -6.07 8.82 -5.54
CA VAL A 95 -5.65 7.64 -4.79
C VAL A 95 -6.23 6.39 -5.46
N THR A 96 -5.36 5.58 -6.05
CA THR A 96 -5.77 4.40 -6.84
C THR A 96 -5.05 3.14 -6.38
N GLY A 97 -5.60 1.97 -6.70
CA GLY A 97 -4.97 0.68 -6.45
C GLY A 97 -3.94 0.28 -7.52
N TRP A 98 -3.23 -0.83 -7.27
CA TRP A 98 -2.20 -1.39 -8.14
C TRP A 98 -2.65 -1.57 -9.59
N LYS A 99 -3.90 -1.97 -9.81
CA LYS A 99 -4.49 -2.19 -11.14
C LYS A 99 -4.32 -0.98 -12.07
N SER A 100 -4.41 0.23 -11.52
CA SER A 100 -4.42 1.48 -12.30
C SER A 100 -3.05 2.18 -12.32
N LEU A 101 -2.01 1.56 -11.77
CA LEU A 101 -0.68 2.15 -11.76
C LEU A 101 0.04 2.00 -13.12
N PRO A 102 0.66 3.09 -13.62
CA PRO A 102 1.61 3.01 -14.72
C PRO A 102 2.78 2.05 -14.44
N ALA A 103 3.29 1.39 -15.47
CA ALA A 103 4.31 0.35 -15.32
C ALA A 103 5.65 0.87 -14.75
N ASP A 104 6.02 2.10 -15.08
CA ASP A 104 7.19 2.79 -14.50
C ASP A 104 7.07 2.99 -13.00
N ARG A 105 5.88 3.36 -12.50
CA ARG A 105 5.61 3.47 -11.06
C ARG A 105 5.68 2.14 -10.35
N LYS A 106 5.07 1.09 -10.93
CA LYS A 106 5.18 -0.27 -10.40
C LYS A 106 6.65 -0.71 -10.26
N ARG A 107 7.46 -0.48 -11.31
CA ARG A 107 8.91 -0.76 -11.28
C ARG A 107 9.64 0.03 -10.20
N ALA A 108 9.31 1.31 -10.00
CA ALA A 108 9.94 2.16 -9.00
C ALA A 108 9.72 1.72 -7.53
N TYR A 109 8.72 0.86 -7.27
CA TYR A 109 8.47 0.31 -5.94
C TYR A 109 9.32 -0.92 -5.63
N GLY A 110 9.91 -1.56 -6.64
CA GLY A 110 10.80 -2.71 -6.47
C GLY A 110 10.14 -3.81 -5.65
N ALA A 111 10.84 -4.28 -4.61
CA ALA A 111 10.35 -5.34 -3.72
C ALA A 111 9.51 -4.83 -2.53
N LEU A 112 9.27 -3.51 -2.42
CA LEU A 112 8.56 -2.91 -1.28
C LEU A 112 7.05 -2.76 -1.56
N VAL A 113 6.48 -3.85 -2.04
CA VAL A 113 5.10 -4.02 -2.49
C VAL A 113 4.61 -5.41 -2.04
N ALA A 114 3.30 -5.56 -1.87
CA ALA A 114 2.69 -6.84 -1.55
C ALA A 114 2.93 -7.90 -2.65
N PRO A 115 3.43 -9.11 -2.31
CA PRO A 115 3.79 -10.13 -3.29
C PRO A 115 2.66 -10.59 -4.22
N TYR A 116 1.42 -10.64 -3.73
CA TYR A 116 0.28 -11.05 -4.54
C TYR A 116 -0.04 -10.07 -5.68
N LEU A 117 0.36 -8.80 -5.57
CA LEU A 117 0.21 -7.82 -6.65
C LEU A 117 1.17 -8.12 -7.82
N LEU A 118 2.39 -8.53 -7.48
CA LEU A 118 3.39 -8.96 -8.48
C LEU A 118 2.95 -10.27 -9.15
N ALA A 119 2.38 -11.21 -8.39
CA ALA A 119 1.82 -12.44 -8.94
C ALA A 119 0.67 -12.15 -9.92
N ILE A 120 -0.25 -11.23 -9.59
CA ILE A 120 -1.33 -10.82 -10.49
C ILE A 120 -0.78 -10.24 -11.80
N ASP A 121 0.26 -9.40 -11.75
CA ASP A 121 0.87 -8.86 -12.97
C ASP A 121 1.55 -9.96 -13.80
N ALA A 122 2.25 -10.89 -13.15
CA ALA A 122 2.90 -12.02 -13.84
C ALA A 122 1.90 -12.92 -14.56
N GLU A 123 0.77 -13.24 -13.91
CA GLU A 123 -0.30 -14.04 -14.51
C GLU A 123 -0.99 -13.34 -15.69
N ARG A 124 -1.01 -12.02 -15.73
CA ARG A 124 -1.61 -11.23 -16.83
C ARG A 124 -0.67 -11.03 -18.02
N ALA A 125 0.61 -11.29 -17.83
CA ALA A 125 1.64 -11.16 -18.85
C ALA A 125 1.89 -12.46 -19.63
N GLY A 126 1.44 -13.60 -19.09
CA GLY A 126 1.42 -14.90 -19.76
C GLY A 126 0.10 -15.14 -20.50
#